data_AF-A0A6A9SSV1-F1
#
_entry.id   AF-A0A6A9SSV1-F1
#
_cell.length_a   1.000
_cell.length_b   1.000
_cell.length_c   1.000
_cell.angle_alpha   90.00
_cell.angle_beta   90.00
_cell.angle_gamma   90.00
#
_symmetry.space_group_name_H-M   'P 1'
#
loop_
_entity.id
_entity.type
_entity.pdbx_description
1 polymer ?
#
loop_
_entity_poly.entity_id
_entity_poly.type
_entity_poly.pdbx_seq_one_letter_code
_entity_poly.pdbx_strand_id
1 'polypeptide(L)'
;MHHIQLSNTAFEGANSVYLLGDGDADAPTTLVDAGVASADVEAELRAALGDRGVAFADVDRLLLTHWHHDHAGLAGAIQSESGADVSVHEADAPLVAQSENAREDLHAAQEAALREWGLPDEEREGLLRFSADHRYLRGDPVDVTPVSDGDTVALGAFEAEVVHLPGHAAGLVAYVVEHEWRREAFVGDAVLPKYTPNVGGADVRVDRPLARYLESLERVQSLDLDRAWPGHRGPIFAVSERAGDIAAHHDERTARVERAVADLAPATPWAVSAELFGSLSGIHVLHGPGEAYAHLDHLAREGVLRETPDGYVPA
;
A
#
# COMPACT_ATOMS: atom_id res chain seq x y z
N MET A 1 -7.64 21.12 6.09
CA MET A 1 -6.88 19.97 5.58
C MET A 1 -5.66 20.48 4.84
N HIS A 2 -4.49 19.96 5.19
CA HIS A 2 -3.21 20.27 4.59
C HIS A 2 -2.55 18.99 4.07
N HIS A 3 -2.10 19.02 2.82
CA HIS A 3 -1.35 17.95 2.19
C HIS A 3 0.14 18.21 2.34
N ILE A 4 0.85 17.28 2.96
CA ILE A 4 2.29 17.32 3.25
C ILE A 4 2.95 16.28 2.35
N GLN A 5 3.95 16.70 1.57
CA GLN A 5 4.74 15.79 0.76
C GLN A 5 6.09 15.54 1.41
N LEU A 6 6.36 14.27 1.71
CA LEU A 6 7.59 13.79 2.31
C LEU A 6 8.48 13.14 1.26
N SER A 7 9.79 13.27 1.42
CA SER A 7 10.73 12.50 0.64
C SER A 7 10.49 11.01 0.86
N ASN A 8 10.65 10.24 -0.21
CA ASN A 8 10.44 8.81 -0.17
C ASN A 8 11.56 8.10 -0.93
N THR A 9 11.97 6.95 -0.42
CA THR A 9 12.90 6.04 -1.07
C THR A 9 12.18 5.04 -1.98
N ALA A 10 10.84 4.96 -1.89
CA ALA A 10 10.00 4.11 -2.75
C ALA A 10 9.73 4.72 -4.15
N PHE A 11 9.25 3.87 -5.06
CA PHE A 11 9.13 4.17 -6.49
C PHE A 11 7.94 5.06 -6.84
N GLU A 12 6.84 5.00 -6.07
CA GLU A 12 5.59 5.72 -6.36
C GLU A 12 5.74 7.26 -6.32
N GLY A 13 6.82 7.76 -5.71
CA GLY A 13 7.19 9.16 -5.57
C GLY A 13 7.08 9.63 -4.13
N ALA A 14 7.14 10.96 -3.92
CA ALA A 14 6.98 11.57 -2.60
C ALA A 14 5.70 11.06 -1.92
N ASN A 15 5.85 10.58 -0.68
CA ASN A 15 4.75 10.10 0.15
C ASN A 15 3.91 11.28 0.63
N SER A 16 2.61 11.07 0.82
CA SER A 16 1.63 12.08 1.15
C SER A 16 1.04 11.79 2.52
N VAL A 17 1.22 12.75 3.42
CA VAL A 17 0.56 12.79 4.72
C VAL A 17 -0.47 13.90 4.71
N TYR A 18 -1.62 13.67 5.33
CA TYR A 18 -2.70 14.66 5.37
C TYR A 18 -3.00 15.08 6.80
N LEU A 19 -2.90 16.37 7.09
CA LEU A 19 -3.26 16.97 8.37
C LEU A 19 -4.68 17.54 8.31
N LEU A 20 -5.54 17.15 9.25
CA LEU A 20 -6.91 17.62 9.43
C LEU A 20 -7.12 18.15 10.85
N GLY A 21 -8.15 18.98 11.03
CA GLY A 21 -8.56 19.50 12.34
C GLY A 21 -7.63 20.54 12.95
N ASP A 22 -6.51 20.87 12.31
CA ASP A 22 -5.52 21.81 12.86
C ASP A 22 -6.10 23.21 13.07
N GLY A 23 -6.03 23.69 14.31
CA GLY A 23 -6.55 25.00 14.72
C GLY A 23 -8.05 25.07 14.96
N ASP A 24 -8.78 23.95 14.87
CA ASP A 24 -10.17 23.83 15.28
C ASP A 24 -10.25 23.22 16.68
N ALA A 25 -10.78 23.98 17.65
CA ALA A 25 -10.87 23.54 19.04
C ALA A 25 -11.92 22.44 19.27
N ASP A 26 -12.83 22.25 18.31
CA ASP A 26 -13.92 21.27 18.38
C ASP A 26 -13.62 20.00 17.53
N ALA A 27 -12.43 19.91 16.91
CA ALA A 27 -12.01 18.77 16.11
C ALA A 27 -10.67 18.19 16.59
N PRO A 28 -10.47 16.86 16.51
CA PRO A 28 -9.18 16.25 16.80
C PRO A 28 -8.16 16.59 15.72
N THR A 29 -6.94 16.94 16.12
CA THR A 29 -5.80 17.06 15.21
C THR A 29 -5.48 15.67 14.67
N THR A 30 -5.79 15.45 13.40
CA THR A 30 -5.72 14.12 12.78
C THR A 30 -4.69 14.09 11.67
N LEU A 31 -3.84 13.08 11.66
CA LEU A 31 -3.01 12.73 10.52
C LEU A 31 -3.60 11.53 9.78
N VAL A 32 -3.52 11.53 8.46
CA VAL A 32 -3.67 10.33 7.63
C VAL A 32 -2.30 9.97 7.07
N ASP A 33 -1.84 8.76 7.40
CA ASP A 33 -0.47 8.25 7.22
C ASP A 33 0.61 9.10 7.93
N ALA A 34 1.84 8.58 7.97
CA ALA A 34 2.92 9.09 8.82
C ALA A 34 4.28 9.20 8.11
N GLY A 35 4.48 8.65 6.92
CA GLY A 35 5.82 8.60 6.32
C GLY A 35 6.70 7.49 6.89
N VAL A 36 7.91 7.36 6.32
CA VAL A 36 8.89 6.33 6.70
C VAL A 36 9.73 6.73 7.92
N ALA A 37 10.09 5.75 8.76
CA ALA A 37 10.90 5.96 9.97
C ALA A 37 12.39 6.21 9.68
N SER A 38 12.68 7.31 9.00
CA SER A 38 14.04 7.82 8.80
C SER A 38 14.18 9.20 9.43
N ALA A 39 15.38 9.52 9.92
CA ALA A 39 15.63 10.80 10.57
C ALA A 39 15.35 12.01 9.65
N ASP A 40 15.63 11.87 8.35
CA ASP A 40 15.38 12.93 7.37
C ASP A 40 13.88 13.16 7.16
N VAL A 41 13.10 12.08 6.98
CA VAL A 41 11.64 12.17 6.80
C VAL A 41 10.93 12.61 8.07
N GLU A 42 11.42 12.19 9.24
CA GLU A 42 10.90 12.68 10.51
C GLU A 42 11.14 14.19 10.66
N ALA A 43 12.33 14.68 10.31
CA ALA A 43 12.64 16.10 10.35
C ALA A 43 11.77 16.90 9.36
N GLU A 44 11.53 16.36 8.16
CA GLU A 44 10.62 16.95 7.16
C GLU A 44 9.19 17.05 7.69
N LEU A 45 8.64 15.95 8.24
CA LEU A 45 7.29 15.94 8.78
C LEU A 45 7.15 16.91 9.96
N ARG A 46 8.10 16.89 10.90
CA ARG A 46 8.11 17.85 12.03
C ARG A 46 8.16 19.30 11.56
N ALA A 47 8.97 19.60 10.55
CA ALA A 47 9.05 20.95 9.98
C ALA A 47 7.72 21.36 9.33
N ALA A 48 7.12 20.48 8.52
CA ALA A 48 5.85 20.75 7.85
C ALA A 48 4.68 20.94 8.82
N LEU A 49 4.62 20.16 9.90
CA LEU A 49 3.65 20.36 10.98
C LEU A 49 3.94 21.65 11.77
N GLY A 50 5.21 21.94 12.02
CA GLY A 50 5.64 23.16 12.71
C GLY A 50 5.24 24.45 11.98
N ASP A 51 5.27 24.44 10.64
CA ASP A 51 4.76 25.56 9.80
C ASP A 51 3.24 25.79 9.97
N ARG A 52 2.53 24.80 10.51
CA ARG A 52 1.11 24.87 10.88
C ARG A 52 0.90 25.11 12.38
N GLY A 53 1.98 25.21 13.17
CA GLY A 53 1.92 25.33 14.62
C GLY A 53 1.51 24.04 15.33
N VAL A 54 1.70 22.88 14.68
CA VAL A 54 1.41 21.55 15.20
C VAL A 54 2.73 20.82 15.49
N ALA A 55 2.88 20.25 16.67
CA ALA A 55 3.93 19.29 16.99
C ALA A 55 3.36 17.86 17.00
N PHE A 56 4.23 16.84 17.02
CA PHE A 56 3.79 15.46 17.20
C PHE A 56 2.94 15.28 18.47
N ALA A 57 3.32 15.94 19.56
CA ALA A 57 2.58 15.92 20.82
C ALA A 57 1.15 16.49 20.74
N ASP A 58 0.83 17.24 19.69
CA ASP A 58 -0.50 17.83 19.49
C ASP A 58 -1.41 16.95 18.62
N VAL A 59 -0.91 15.81 18.10
CA VAL A 59 -1.70 14.89 17.27
C VAL A 59 -2.61 14.05 18.15
N ASP A 60 -3.93 14.16 17.97
CA ASP A 60 -4.90 13.36 18.73
C ASP A 60 -5.15 12.00 18.09
N ARG A 61 -5.04 11.92 16.75
CA ARG A 61 -5.40 10.74 15.95
C ARG A 61 -4.48 10.54 14.76
N LEU A 62 -4.17 9.28 14.48
CA LEU A 62 -3.44 8.86 13.29
C LEU A 62 -4.19 7.75 12.57
N LEU A 63 -4.68 8.03 11.38
CA LEU A 63 -5.38 7.11 10.51
C LEU A 63 -4.41 6.53 9.48
N LEU A 64 -4.03 5.26 9.62
CA LEU A 64 -3.15 4.60 8.67
C LEU A 64 -4.00 3.94 7.58
N THR A 65 -3.64 4.19 6.32
CA THR A 65 -4.28 3.55 5.18
C THR A 65 -3.87 2.10 5.05
N HIS A 66 -2.62 1.77 5.33
CA HIS A 66 -2.08 0.40 5.34
C HIS A 66 -0.71 0.33 6.05
N TRP A 67 -0.18 -0.90 6.19
CA TRP A 67 1.01 -1.17 7.02
C TRP A 67 2.37 -0.78 6.43
N HIS A 68 2.47 -0.44 5.14
CA HIS A 68 3.76 -0.23 4.49
C HIS A 68 4.57 0.87 5.18
N HIS A 69 5.89 0.74 5.12
CA HIS A 69 6.80 1.49 5.97
C HIS A 69 6.72 3.00 5.74
N ASP A 70 6.50 3.42 4.51
CA ASP A 70 6.30 4.82 4.14
C ASP A 70 4.92 5.37 4.48
N HIS A 71 4.00 4.57 4.99
CA HIS A 71 2.70 5.02 5.50
C HIS A 71 2.62 4.94 7.01
N ALA A 72 3.18 3.89 7.62
CA ALA A 72 3.06 3.62 9.05
C ALA A 72 4.35 3.87 9.85
N GLY A 73 5.47 4.17 9.19
CA GLY A 73 6.80 4.17 9.82
C GLY A 73 6.92 5.10 11.01
N LEU A 74 6.47 6.35 10.90
CA LEU A 74 6.55 7.31 12.01
C LEU A 74 5.40 7.21 13.02
N ALA A 75 4.49 6.24 12.88
CA ALA A 75 3.35 6.10 13.78
C ALA A 75 3.75 5.91 15.24
N GLY A 76 4.77 5.08 15.51
CA GLY A 76 5.28 4.86 16.86
C GLY A 76 5.90 6.11 17.48
N ALA A 77 6.66 6.89 16.70
CA ALA A 77 7.24 8.15 17.15
C ALA A 77 6.15 9.16 17.53
N ILE A 78 5.14 9.33 16.66
CA ILE A 78 4.00 10.22 16.89
C ILE A 78 3.23 9.78 18.14
N GLN A 79 2.85 8.50 18.25
CA GLN A 79 2.10 8.00 19.40
C GLN A 79 2.89 8.11 20.71
N SER A 80 4.22 7.94 20.68
CA SER A 80 5.04 8.06 21.89
C SER A 80 5.06 9.47 22.49
N GLU A 81 4.88 10.51 21.67
CA GLU A 81 4.86 11.91 22.11
C GLU A 81 3.47 12.43 22.45
N SER A 82 2.44 11.95 21.75
CA SER A 82 1.05 12.44 21.89
C SER A 82 0.13 11.53 22.68
N GLY A 83 0.37 10.22 22.66
CA GLY A 83 -0.65 9.24 23.03
C GLY A 83 -1.80 9.13 22.00
N ALA A 84 -1.57 9.54 20.75
CA ALA A 84 -2.59 9.50 19.68
C ALA A 84 -3.27 8.13 19.54
N ASP A 85 -4.56 8.16 19.23
CA ASP A 85 -5.32 6.99 18.80
C ASP A 85 -4.92 6.61 17.38
N VAL A 86 -4.24 5.45 17.22
CA VAL A 86 -3.74 4.99 15.92
C VAL A 86 -4.65 3.91 15.37
N SER A 87 -5.31 4.20 14.25
CA SER A 87 -6.21 3.29 13.56
C SER A 87 -5.58 2.70 12.31
N VAL A 88 -5.75 1.40 12.09
CA VAL A 88 -5.39 0.70 10.84
C VAL A 88 -6.29 -0.52 10.70
N HIS A 89 -6.48 -1.01 9.48
CA HIS A 89 -7.30 -2.19 9.25
C HIS A 89 -6.83 -3.40 10.05
N GLU A 90 -7.75 -4.23 10.54
CA GLU A 90 -7.44 -5.41 11.37
C GLU A 90 -6.43 -6.39 10.73
N ALA A 91 -6.43 -6.49 9.39
CA ALA A 91 -5.48 -7.32 8.65
C ALA A 91 -4.03 -6.80 8.70
N ASP A 92 -3.84 -5.51 8.97
CA ASP A 92 -2.55 -4.82 9.00
C ASP A 92 -2.10 -4.49 10.43
N ALA A 93 -3.04 -4.46 11.38
CA ALA A 93 -2.79 -4.15 12.78
C ALA A 93 -1.64 -4.97 13.41
N PRO A 94 -1.54 -6.31 13.22
CA PRO A 94 -0.43 -7.08 13.79
C PRO A 94 0.96 -6.65 13.31
N LEU A 95 1.07 -6.16 12.06
CA LEU A 95 2.33 -5.71 11.50
C LEU A 95 2.73 -4.35 12.09
N VAL A 96 1.78 -3.41 12.18
CA VAL A 96 2.02 -2.07 12.75
C VAL A 96 2.30 -2.16 14.25
N ALA A 97 1.52 -2.94 14.98
CA ALA A 97 1.73 -3.20 16.41
C ALA A 97 2.98 -4.04 16.70
N GLN A 98 3.56 -4.68 15.67
CA GLN A 98 4.65 -5.65 15.78
C GLN A 98 4.33 -6.73 16.83
N SER A 99 3.08 -7.21 16.82
CA SER A 99 2.59 -8.18 17.79
C SER A 99 3.10 -9.59 17.47
N GLU A 100 3.43 -10.35 18.51
CA GLU A 100 3.81 -11.76 18.42
C GLU A 100 4.91 -12.02 17.38
N ASN A 101 4.63 -12.87 16.38
CA ASN A 101 5.54 -13.25 15.29
C ASN A 101 5.10 -12.65 13.94
N ALA A 102 4.23 -11.64 13.91
CA ALA A 102 3.61 -11.18 12.66
C ALA A 102 4.63 -10.76 11.59
N ARG A 103 5.77 -10.18 12.01
CA ARG A 103 6.86 -9.76 11.11
C ARG A 103 7.68 -10.95 10.63
N GLU A 104 7.93 -11.92 11.50
CA GLU A 104 8.61 -13.17 11.19
C GLU A 104 7.78 -14.02 10.22
N ASP A 105 6.46 -14.09 10.43
CA ASP A 105 5.53 -14.83 9.57
C ASP A 105 5.44 -14.19 8.18
N LEU A 106 5.37 -12.86 8.10
CA LEU A 106 5.44 -12.14 6.83
C LEU A 106 6.78 -12.41 6.12
N HIS A 107 7.90 -12.37 6.84
CA HIS A 107 9.21 -12.65 6.26
C HIS A 107 9.30 -14.09 5.74
N ALA A 108 8.77 -15.06 6.49
CA ALA A 108 8.72 -16.46 6.05
C ALA A 108 7.84 -16.64 4.80
N ALA A 109 6.68 -15.96 4.75
CA ALA A 109 5.81 -15.95 3.58
C ALA A 109 6.49 -15.32 2.36
N GLN A 110 7.20 -14.20 2.54
CA GLN A 110 8.00 -13.57 1.48
C GLN A 110 9.09 -14.52 0.97
N GLU A 111 9.84 -15.17 1.87
CA GLU A 111 10.88 -16.11 1.44
C GLU A 111 10.30 -17.31 0.68
N ALA A 112 9.15 -17.84 1.12
CA ALA A 112 8.45 -18.90 0.42
C ALA A 112 7.98 -18.46 -0.97
N ALA A 113 7.34 -17.29 -1.07
CA ALA A 113 6.88 -16.71 -2.33
C ALA A 113 8.05 -16.50 -3.31
N LEU A 114 9.19 -15.96 -2.85
CA LEU A 114 10.36 -15.74 -3.71
C LEU A 114 10.92 -17.05 -4.28
N ARG A 115 10.90 -18.15 -3.50
CA ARG A 115 11.30 -19.48 -3.98
C ARG A 115 10.30 -20.01 -5.00
N GLU A 116 9.01 -19.90 -4.74
CA GLU A 116 7.93 -20.30 -5.65
C GLU A 116 7.99 -19.52 -6.97
N TRP A 117 8.32 -18.23 -6.91
CA TRP A 117 8.47 -17.36 -8.06
C TRP A 117 9.70 -17.65 -8.90
N GLY A 118 10.56 -18.57 -8.45
CA GLY A 118 11.75 -19.01 -9.17
C GLY A 118 12.89 -17.98 -9.14
N LEU A 119 12.96 -17.13 -8.11
CA LEU A 119 14.11 -16.23 -7.94
C LEU A 119 15.39 -17.04 -7.69
N PRO A 120 16.51 -16.71 -8.39
CA PRO A 120 17.77 -17.36 -8.11
C PRO A 120 18.29 -16.99 -6.71
N ASP A 121 19.14 -17.87 -6.16
CA ASP A 121 19.59 -17.81 -4.77
C ASP A 121 20.33 -16.50 -4.44
N GLU A 122 21.16 -16.00 -5.35
CA GLU A 122 21.97 -14.79 -5.14
C GLU A 122 21.09 -13.54 -5.01
N GLU A 123 20.12 -13.37 -5.91
CA GLU A 123 19.16 -12.26 -5.90
C GLU A 123 18.26 -12.32 -4.66
N ARG A 124 17.81 -13.53 -4.29
CA ARG A 124 17.02 -13.75 -3.08
C ARG A 124 17.82 -13.39 -1.82
N GLU A 125 19.04 -13.87 -1.68
CA GLU A 125 19.93 -13.52 -0.56
C GLU A 125 20.27 -12.03 -0.52
N GLY A 126 20.40 -11.38 -1.67
CA GLY A 126 20.56 -9.93 -1.79
C GLY A 126 19.36 -9.17 -1.24
N LEU A 127 18.14 -9.56 -1.65
CA LEU A 127 16.89 -8.94 -1.19
C LEU A 127 16.65 -9.15 0.31
N LEU A 128 16.92 -10.34 0.84
CA LEU A 128 16.78 -10.64 2.26
C LEU A 128 17.75 -9.81 3.10
N ARG A 129 19.02 -9.67 2.66
CA ARG A 129 20.00 -8.78 3.31
C ARG A 129 19.55 -7.33 3.28
N PHE A 130 19.10 -6.83 2.12
CA PHE A 130 18.56 -5.48 2.00
C PHE A 130 17.41 -5.26 3.00
N SER A 131 16.46 -6.19 3.07
CA SER A 131 15.32 -6.09 3.98
C SER A 131 15.72 -6.09 5.45
N ALA A 132 16.72 -6.91 5.83
CA ALA A 132 17.26 -6.96 7.18
C ALA A 132 17.97 -5.64 7.56
N ASP A 133 18.76 -5.08 6.64
CA ASP A 133 19.48 -3.82 6.86
C ASP A 133 18.53 -2.62 6.99
N HIS A 134 17.35 -2.68 6.35
CA HIS A 134 16.36 -1.59 6.34
C HIS A 134 15.21 -1.78 7.33
N ARG A 135 15.31 -2.73 8.26
CA ARG A 135 14.28 -2.97 9.29
C ARG A 135 13.99 -1.78 10.21
N TYR A 136 14.87 -0.78 10.24
CA TYR A 136 14.67 0.44 11.02
C TYR A 136 13.61 1.35 10.40
N LEU A 137 13.38 1.27 9.08
CA LEU A 137 12.38 2.06 8.37
C LEU A 137 10.93 1.77 8.81
N ARG A 138 10.73 0.65 9.52
CA ARG A 138 9.43 0.20 10.02
C ARG A 138 8.93 1.00 11.22
N GLY A 139 9.84 1.68 11.92
CA GLY A 139 9.54 2.40 13.15
C GLY A 139 9.35 1.52 14.38
N ASP A 140 8.97 2.18 15.47
CA ASP A 140 8.63 1.57 16.74
C ASP A 140 7.21 0.96 16.73
N PRO A 141 6.94 -0.07 17.56
CA PRO A 141 5.59 -0.63 17.68
C PRO A 141 4.59 0.39 18.22
N VAL A 142 3.32 0.17 17.86
CA VAL A 142 2.19 1.06 18.15
C VAL A 142 1.10 0.30 18.90
N ASP A 143 0.43 0.93 19.86
CA ASP A 143 -0.86 0.44 20.36
C ASP A 143 -1.96 0.81 19.36
N VAL A 144 -2.51 -0.20 18.69
CA VAL A 144 -3.39 -0.03 17.54
C VAL A 144 -4.85 -0.22 17.96
N THR A 145 -5.72 0.68 17.52
CA THR A 145 -7.17 0.50 17.47
C THR A 145 -7.55 -0.08 16.10
N PRO A 146 -7.84 -1.39 15.98
CA PRO A 146 -8.15 -1.98 14.68
C PRO A 146 -9.49 -1.46 14.15
N VAL A 147 -9.58 -1.26 12.83
CA VAL A 147 -10.83 -0.93 12.13
C VAL A 147 -11.12 -1.96 11.03
N SER A 148 -12.39 -2.06 10.63
CA SER A 148 -12.88 -2.95 9.57
C SER A 148 -13.73 -2.18 8.55
N ASP A 149 -14.05 -2.82 7.42
CA ASP A 149 -14.93 -2.25 6.39
C ASP A 149 -16.28 -1.81 6.98
N GLY A 150 -16.68 -0.57 6.73
CA GLY A 150 -17.92 0.04 7.20
C GLY A 150 -17.85 0.67 8.59
N ASP A 151 -16.72 0.56 9.30
CA ASP A 151 -16.52 1.33 10.54
C ASP A 151 -16.45 2.84 10.26
N THR A 152 -16.71 3.64 11.28
CA THR A 152 -16.67 5.11 11.19
C THR A 152 -15.74 5.69 12.23
N VAL A 153 -14.91 6.66 11.82
CA VAL A 153 -13.99 7.37 12.71
C VAL A 153 -14.35 8.86 12.75
N ALA A 154 -14.57 9.40 13.95
CA ALA A 154 -14.95 10.80 14.14
C ALA A 154 -13.79 11.77 13.82
N LEU A 155 -14.07 12.84 13.08
CA LEU A 155 -13.12 13.89 12.70
C LEU A 155 -13.63 15.28 13.12
N GLY A 156 -14.29 15.35 14.29
CA GLY A 156 -14.97 16.55 14.76
C GLY A 156 -16.41 16.62 14.24
N ALA A 157 -16.71 17.62 13.40
CA ALA A 157 -18.03 17.77 12.78
C ALA A 157 -18.30 16.77 11.64
N PHE A 158 -17.29 16.01 11.21
CA PHE A 158 -17.36 15.03 10.13
C PHE A 158 -17.03 13.63 10.66
N GLU A 159 -17.39 12.61 9.89
CA GLU A 159 -16.98 11.23 10.13
C GLU A 159 -16.30 10.70 8.86
N ALA A 160 -15.30 9.84 9.06
CA ALA A 160 -14.68 9.08 7.99
C ALA A 160 -15.23 7.65 8.01
N GLU A 161 -15.88 7.24 6.93
CA GLU A 161 -16.23 5.84 6.68
C GLU A 161 -14.97 5.08 6.23
N VAL A 162 -14.69 3.95 6.86
CA VAL A 162 -13.61 3.04 6.51
C VAL A 162 -14.09 2.14 5.37
N VAL A 163 -13.42 2.21 4.22
CA VAL A 163 -13.72 1.36 3.06
C VAL A 163 -12.53 0.45 2.76
N HIS A 164 -12.70 -0.86 2.92
CA HIS A 164 -11.65 -1.84 2.65
C HIS A 164 -11.44 -2.03 1.15
N LEU A 165 -10.18 -1.88 0.72
CA LEU A 165 -9.74 -1.90 -0.68
C LEU A 165 -8.49 -2.79 -0.84
N PRO A 166 -8.59 -4.11 -0.58
CA PRO A 166 -7.44 -5.01 -0.63
C PRO A 166 -6.90 -5.16 -2.07
N GLY A 167 -5.62 -5.55 -2.17
CA GLY A 167 -4.96 -5.83 -3.45
C GLY A 167 -3.50 -5.41 -3.41
N HIS A 168 -3.25 -4.13 -3.16
CA HIS A 168 -1.92 -3.59 -2.92
C HIS A 168 -1.36 -4.03 -1.56
N ALA A 169 -2.19 -3.93 -0.51
CA ALA A 169 -1.95 -4.53 0.80
C ALA A 169 -3.19 -5.27 1.30
N ALA A 170 -3.01 -6.22 2.22
CA ALA A 170 -4.12 -7.02 2.75
C ALA A 170 -5.12 -6.17 3.54
N GLY A 171 -4.64 -5.18 4.31
CA GLY A 171 -5.45 -4.27 5.09
C GLY A 171 -5.55 -2.86 4.53
N LEU A 172 -5.38 -2.65 3.22
CA LEU A 172 -5.52 -1.31 2.66
C LEU A 172 -6.97 -0.81 2.80
N VAL A 173 -7.13 0.36 3.41
CA VAL A 173 -8.41 1.07 3.54
C VAL A 173 -8.34 2.47 2.93
N ALA A 174 -9.48 2.92 2.43
CA ALA A 174 -9.74 4.33 2.20
C ALA A 174 -10.57 4.90 3.35
N TYR A 175 -10.31 6.16 3.71
CA TYR A 175 -11.14 6.94 4.64
C TYR A 175 -11.98 7.92 3.82
N VAL A 176 -13.27 7.59 3.65
CA VAL A 176 -14.23 8.38 2.88
C VAL A 176 -14.89 9.42 3.79
N VAL A 177 -14.80 10.68 3.42
CA VAL A 177 -15.36 11.81 4.18
C VAL A 177 -16.36 12.54 3.31
N GLU A 178 -17.55 12.77 3.88
CA GLU A 178 -18.58 13.61 3.28
C GLU A 178 -18.57 14.99 3.94
N HIS A 179 -18.44 16.03 3.12
CA HIS A 179 -18.47 17.42 3.57
C HIS A 179 -19.33 18.26 2.63
N GLU A 180 -20.39 18.86 3.17
CA GLU A 180 -21.38 19.66 2.43
C GLU A 180 -22.02 18.90 1.26
N TRP A 181 -21.45 19.05 0.06
CA TRP A 181 -21.93 18.50 -1.20
C TRP A 181 -20.86 17.66 -1.91
N ARG A 182 -19.78 17.34 -1.20
CA ARG A 182 -18.65 16.59 -1.74
C ARG A 182 -18.41 15.32 -0.97
N ARG A 183 -18.07 14.27 -1.72
CA ARG A 183 -17.58 13.00 -1.21
C ARG A 183 -16.13 12.85 -1.63
N GLU A 184 -15.23 12.89 -0.65
CA GLU A 184 -13.79 12.79 -0.88
C GLU A 184 -13.23 11.60 -0.12
N ALA A 185 -12.08 11.06 -0.53
CA ALA A 185 -11.47 9.95 0.21
C ALA A 185 -9.95 10.07 0.27
N PHE A 186 -9.37 9.70 1.41
CA PHE A 186 -7.96 9.38 1.51
C PHE A 186 -7.79 7.92 1.13
N VAL A 187 -7.17 7.64 -0.03
CA VAL A 187 -7.22 6.31 -0.66
C VAL A 187 -5.93 5.51 -0.52
N GLY A 188 -4.91 6.08 0.16
CA GLY A 188 -3.57 5.51 0.23
C GLY A 188 -3.11 5.09 -1.16
N ASP A 189 -2.71 3.83 -1.26
CA ASP A 189 -2.17 3.23 -2.48
C ASP A 189 -3.19 2.37 -3.24
N ALA A 190 -4.49 2.57 -3.00
CA ALA A 190 -5.52 1.96 -3.85
C ALA A 190 -5.49 2.53 -5.27
N VAL A 191 -5.36 3.86 -5.40
CA VAL A 191 -5.37 4.56 -6.69
C VAL A 191 -4.36 5.71 -6.64
N LEU A 192 -3.40 5.70 -7.57
CA LEU A 192 -2.38 6.73 -7.70
C LEU A 192 -2.53 7.52 -9.01
N PRO A 193 -2.19 8.82 -9.05
CA PRO A 193 -2.52 9.70 -10.18
C PRO A 193 -1.70 9.43 -11.46
N LYS A 194 -0.56 8.74 -11.34
CA LYS A 194 0.38 8.56 -12.46
C LYS A 194 0.82 7.13 -12.66
N TYR A 195 1.22 6.45 -11.59
CA TYR A 195 1.65 5.06 -11.62
C TYR A 195 0.51 4.13 -11.22
N THR A 196 0.64 2.87 -11.56
CA THR A 196 -0.18 1.80 -11.01
C THR A 196 0.49 1.31 -9.72
N PRO A 197 -0.23 1.24 -8.59
CA PRO A 197 0.25 0.55 -7.39
C PRO A 197 0.72 -0.86 -7.72
N ASN A 198 1.78 -1.33 -7.07
CA ASN A 198 2.21 -2.71 -7.25
C ASN A 198 1.17 -3.68 -6.65
N VAL A 199 0.99 -4.83 -7.27
CA VAL A 199 0.06 -5.87 -6.83
C VAL A 199 0.80 -7.20 -6.73
N GLY A 200 0.57 -7.96 -5.67
CA GLY A 200 1.22 -9.25 -5.39
C GLY A 200 2.60 -9.14 -4.74
N GLY A 201 3.49 -8.27 -5.25
CA GLY A 201 4.81 -8.06 -4.66
C GLY A 201 4.81 -7.16 -3.42
N ALA A 202 3.96 -6.15 -3.43
CA ALA A 202 3.75 -5.20 -2.34
C ALA A 202 3.27 -5.90 -1.05
N ASP A 203 2.47 -6.95 -1.17
CA ASP A 203 2.00 -7.73 -0.04
C ASP A 203 1.69 -9.18 -0.42
N VAL A 204 2.60 -10.09 -0.08
CA VAL A 204 2.49 -11.52 -0.36
C VAL A 204 1.37 -12.22 0.44
N ARG A 205 0.74 -11.53 1.39
CA ARG A 205 -0.38 -12.07 2.17
C ARG A 205 -1.70 -12.06 1.40
N VAL A 206 -1.79 -11.29 0.31
CA VAL A 206 -3.02 -11.12 -0.46
C VAL A 206 -3.22 -12.33 -1.39
N ASP A 207 -4.25 -13.13 -1.11
CA ASP A 207 -4.70 -14.19 -2.04
C ASP A 207 -5.43 -13.57 -3.25
N ARG A 208 -5.23 -14.17 -4.43
CA ARG A 208 -5.73 -13.67 -5.73
C ARG A 208 -5.48 -12.16 -5.90
N PRO A 209 -4.23 -11.69 -5.77
CA PRO A 209 -3.94 -10.27 -5.57
C PRO A 209 -4.47 -9.39 -6.71
N LEU A 210 -4.36 -9.84 -7.97
CA LEU A 210 -4.94 -9.10 -9.10
C LEU A 210 -6.46 -9.03 -9.06
N ALA A 211 -7.14 -10.15 -8.79
CA ALA A 211 -8.60 -10.15 -8.73
C ALA A 211 -9.12 -9.24 -7.60
N ARG A 212 -8.50 -9.30 -6.42
CA ARG A 212 -8.82 -8.41 -5.29
C ARG A 212 -8.59 -6.94 -5.62
N TYR A 213 -7.48 -6.64 -6.30
CA TYR A 213 -7.21 -5.27 -6.70
C TYR A 213 -8.23 -4.74 -7.72
N LEU A 214 -8.63 -5.55 -8.71
CA LEU A 214 -9.67 -5.19 -9.67
C LEU A 214 -11.03 -4.98 -9.00
N GLU A 215 -11.42 -5.85 -8.05
CA GLU A 215 -12.62 -5.67 -7.21
C GLU A 215 -12.57 -4.34 -6.44
N SER A 216 -11.41 -3.97 -5.90
CA SER A 216 -11.20 -2.68 -5.21
C SER A 216 -11.32 -1.49 -6.16
N LEU A 217 -10.80 -1.58 -7.39
CA LEU A 217 -10.96 -0.52 -8.40
C LEU A 217 -12.41 -0.35 -8.84
N GLU A 218 -13.17 -1.44 -8.96
CA GLU A 218 -14.63 -1.40 -9.19
C GLU A 218 -15.35 -0.74 -8.02
N ARG A 219 -14.96 -1.07 -6.78
CA ARG A 219 -15.52 -0.43 -5.59
C ARG A 219 -15.22 1.07 -5.58
N VAL A 220 -13.99 1.49 -5.88
CA VAL A 220 -13.63 2.92 -5.97
C VAL A 220 -14.48 3.65 -7.02
N GLN A 221 -14.72 3.05 -8.19
CA GLN A 221 -15.60 3.64 -9.21
C GLN A 221 -17.03 3.82 -8.71
N SER A 222 -17.52 2.89 -7.87
CA SER A 222 -18.87 2.95 -7.30
C SER A 222 -19.04 3.95 -6.15
N LEU A 223 -17.93 4.41 -5.54
CA LEU A 223 -17.97 5.39 -4.45
C LEU A 223 -18.39 6.79 -4.92
N ASP A 224 -18.34 7.06 -6.23
CA ASP A 224 -18.71 8.35 -6.84
C ASP A 224 -18.00 9.54 -6.15
N LEU A 225 -16.68 9.41 -6.01
CA LEU A 225 -15.85 10.39 -5.32
C LEU A 225 -15.60 11.61 -6.21
N ASP A 226 -15.86 12.80 -5.67
CA ASP A 226 -15.48 14.07 -6.30
C ASP A 226 -13.96 14.25 -6.37
N ARG A 227 -13.25 13.67 -5.39
CA ARG A 227 -11.80 13.77 -5.27
C ARG A 227 -11.23 12.66 -4.39
N ALA A 228 -10.07 12.14 -4.80
CA ALA A 228 -9.26 11.24 -3.99
C ALA A 228 -7.91 11.89 -3.63
N TRP A 229 -7.48 11.59 -2.42
CA TRP A 229 -6.23 12.01 -1.79
C TRP A 229 -5.33 10.78 -1.65
N PRO A 230 -4.42 10.54 -2.62
CA PRO A 230 -3.61 9.33 -2.68
C PRO A 230 -2.44 9.35 -1.71
N GLY A 231 -1.83 8.19 -1.45
CA GLY A 231 -0.63 8.03 -0.65
C GLY A 231 0.62 8.65 -1.29
N HIS A 232 0.60 8.88 -2.61
CA HIS A 232 1.70 9.54 -3.32
C HIS A 232 1.23 10.62 -4.27
N ARG A 233 2.08 11.65 -4.43
CA ARG A 233 1.90 12.75 -5.38
C ARG A 233 0.76 13.68 -4.97
N GLY A 234 -0.19 13.98 -5.87
CA GLY A 234 -1.22 15.01 -5.67
C GLY A 234 -2.62 14.48 -5.93
N PRO A 235 -3.67 15.30 -5.67
CA PRO A 235 -5.05 14.86 -5.73
C PRO A 235 -5.49 14.35 -7.10
N ILE A 236 -6.43 13.41 -7.08
CA ILE A 236 -7.11 12.86 -8.26
C ILE A 236 -8.53 13.42 -8.29
N PHE A 237 -8.90 14.09 -9.38
CA PHE A 237 -10.23 14.70 -9.54
C PHE A 237 -11.18 13.82 -10.37
N ALA A 238 -10.66 13.04 -11.31
CA ALA A 238 -11.43 12.09 -12.10
C ALA A 238 -11.20 10.69 -11.54
N VAL A 239 -11.69 10.44 -10.32
CA VAL A 239 -11.34 9.23 -9.54
C VAL A 239 -11.80 7.96 -10.24
N SER A 240 -13.06 7.91 -10.68
CA SER A 240 -13.61 6.74 -11.38
C SER A 240 -12.91 6.50 -12.72
N GLU A 241 -12.62 7.55 -13.49
CA GLU A 241 -11.85 7.43 -14.74
C GLU A 241 -10.46 6.88 -14.46
N ARG A 242 -9.77 7.39 -13.43
CA ARG A 242 -8.44 6.91 -13.07
C ARG A 242 -8.43 5.46 -12.64
N ALA A 243 -9.42 5.02 -11.85
CA ALA A 243 -9.56 3.61 -11.49
C ALA A 243 -9.80 2.73 -12.72
N GLY A 244 -10.61 3.19 -13.68
CA GLY A 244 -10.80 2.53 -14.97
C GLY A 244 -9.53 2.45 -15.83
N ASP A 245 -8.72 3.51 -15.87
CA ASP A 245 -7.42 3.52 -16.56
C ASP A 245 -6.45 2.49 -15.98
N ILE A 246 -6.44 2.33 -14.64
CA ILE A 246 -5.60 1.34 -13.96
C ILE A 246 -6.10 -0.08 -14.28
N ALA A 247 -7.41 -0.32 -14.27
CA ALA A 247 -7.96 -1.62 -14.64
C ALA A 247 -7.60 -1.99 -16.09
N ALA A 248 -7.76 -1.06 -17.03
CA ALA A 248 -7.36 -1.25 -18.42
C ALA A 248 -5.85 -1.51 -18.58
N HIS A 249 -5.00 -0.86 -17.76
CA HIS A 249 -3.57 -1.16 -17.73
C HIS A 249 -3.30 -2.62 -17.33
N HIS A 250 -4.02 -3.14 -16.33
CA HIS A 250 -3.88 -4.53 -15.92
C HIS A 250 -4.40 -5.52 -16.96
N ASP A 251 -5.43 -5.19 -17.74
CA ASP A 251 -5.86 -6.00 -18.89
C ASP A 251 -4.74 -6.11 -19.93
N GLU A 252 -4.14 -4.97 -20.32
CA GLU A 252 -3.01 -4.94 -21.25
C GLU A 252 -1.79 -5.71 -20.70
N ARG A 253 -1.52 -5.58 -19.39
CA ARG A 253 -0.45 -6.31 -18.69
C ARG A 253 -0.70 -7.81 -18.70
N THR A 254 -1.93 -8.25 -18.44
CA THR A 254 -2.33 -9.66 -18.46
C THR A 254 -2.09 -10.27 -19.85
N ALA A 255 -2.49 -9.56 -20.91
CA ALA A 255 -2.25 -10.01 -22.29
C ALA A 255 -0.75 -10.06 -22.65
N ARG A 256 0.09 -9.24 -22.01
CA ARG A 256 1.57 -9.32 -22.15
C ARG A 256 2.13 -10.53 -21.42
N VAL A 257 1.64 -10.82 -20.22
CA VAL A 257 2.03 -11.99 -19.42
C VAL A 257 1.70 -13.27 -20.16
N GLU A 258 0.48 -13.40 -20.69
CA GLU A 258 0.06 -14.57 -21.47
C GLU A 258 0.99 -14.82 -22.67
N ARG A 259 1.33 -13.76 -23.42
CA ARG A 259 2.30 -13.85 -24.53
C ARG A 259 3.69 -14.26 -24.08
N ALA A 260 4.18 -13.70 -22.98
CA ALA A 260 5.48 -14.09 -22.42
C ALA A 260 5.49 -15.58 -22.05
N VAL A 261 4.41 -16.12 -21.48
CA VAL A 261 4.28 -17.55 -21.18
C VAL A 261 4.32 -18.40 -22.45
N ALA A 262 3.69 -17.96 -23.55
CA ALA A 262 3.73 -18.69 -24.82
C ALA A 262 5.16 -18.87 -25.37
N ASP A 263 6.05 -17.91 -25.12
CA ASP A 263 7.44 -17.95 -25.57
C ASP A 263 8.38 -18.65 -24.57
N LEU A 264 8.07 -18.60 -23.27
CA LEU A 264 8.94 -19.07 -22.19
C LEU A 264 8.58 -20.45 -21.62
N ALA A 265 7.38 -20.96 -21.86
CA ALA A 265 6.82 -22.11 -21.15
C ALA A 265 7.76 -23.34 -21.02
N PRO A 266 7.94 -23.92 -19.81
CA PRO A 266 7.34 -23.50 -18.54
C PRO A 266 7.97 -22.20 -18.01
N ALA A 267 7.10 -21.25 -17.62
CA ALA A 267 7.50 -19.90 -17.25
C ALA A 267 7.32 -19.66 -15.74
N THR A 268 8.37 -19.23 -15.04
CA THR A 268 8.27 -18.78 -13.65
C THR A 268 7.89 -17.30 -13.58
N PRO A 269 7.30 -16.81 -12.47
CA PRO A 269 7.09 -15.38 -12.26
C PRO A 269 8.37 -14.55 -12.42
N TRP A 270 9.52 -15.04 -11.97
CA TRP A 270 10.82 -14.41 -12.21
C TRP A 270 11.12 -14.24 -13.71
N ALA A 271 11.01 -15.32 -14.50
CA ALA A 271 11.30 -15.27 -15.93
C ALA A 271 10.35 -14.33 -16.68
N VAL A 272 9.06 -14.35 -16.34
CA VAL A 272 8.06 -13.43 -16.91
C VAL A 272 8.36 -11.99 -16.51
N SER A 273 8.75 -11.73 -15.25
CA SER A 273 9.11 -10.38 -14.81
C SER A 273 10.33 -9.83 -15.57
N ALA A 274 11.34 -10.66 -15.82
CA ALA A 274 12.54 -10.27 -16.56
C ALA A 274 12.20 -9.91 -18.02
N GLU A 275 11.28 -10.64 -18.66
CA GLU A 275 10.79 -10.33 -20.01
C GLU A 275 9.99 -9.02 -20.04
N LEU A 276 9.18 -8.75 -19.01
CA LEU A 276 8.30 -7.59 -18.98
C LEU A 276 9.00 -6.28 -18.58
N PHE A 277 10.02 -6.37 -17.72
CA PHE A 277 10.60 -5.23 -17.02
C PHE A 277 12.13 -5.11 -17.18
N GLY A 278 12.80 -6.13 -17.72
CA GLY A 278 14.25 -6.17 -17.84
C GLY A 278 14.95 -6.51 -16.51
N SER A 279 16.19 -6.05 -16.33
CA SER A 279 16.97 -6.30 -15.12
C SER A 279 16.41 -5.54 -13.91
N LEU A 280 16.20 -6.26 -12.80
CA LEU A 280 15.66 -5.71 -11.55
C LEU A 280 16.74 -5.63 -10.46
N SER A 281 16.61 -4.69 -9.53
CA SER A 281 17.55 -4.51 -8.41
C SER A 281 16.85 -3.94 -7.18
N GLY A 282 17.34 -4.24 -5.98
CA GLY A 282 16.77 -3.74 -4.72
C GLY A 282 15.33 -4.21 -4.53
N ILE A 283 14.42 -3.31 -4.12
CA ILE A 283 13.02 -3.64 -3.89
C ILE A 283 12.29 -4.14 -5.15
N HIS A 284 12.77 -3.77 -6.34
CA HIS A 284 12.18 -4.25 -7.60
C HIS A 284 12.32 -5.76 -7.79
N VAL A 285 13.26 -6.41 -7.10
CA VAL A 285 13.41 -7.87 -7.08
C VAL A 285 12.22 -8.54 -6.39
N LEU A 286 11.50 -7.84 -5.51
CA LEU A 286 10.23 -8.29 -4.93
C LEU A 286 9.04 -7.89 -5.81
N HIS A 287 8.96 -6.61 -6.19
CA HIS A 287 7.79 -6.06 -6.89
C HIS A 287 7.57 -6.64 -8.29
N GLY A 288 8.63 -6.82 -9.09
CA GLY A 288 8.50 -7.30 -10.46
C GLY A 288 7.97 -8.74 -10.55
N PRO A 289 8.60 -9.71 -9.86
CA PRO A 289 8.14 -11.09 -9.82
C PRO A 289 6.79 -11.25 -9.13
N GLY A 290 6.51 -10.46 -8.09
CA GLY A 290 5.21 -10.47 -7.44
C GLY A 290 4.07 -9.97 -8.33
N GLU A 291 4.32 -8.93 -9.15
CA GLU A 291 3.36 -8.46 -10.14
C GLU A 291 3.16 -9.51 -11.24
N ALA A 292 4.25 -10.10 -11.75
CA ALA A 292 4.15 -11.19 -12.72
C ALA A 292 3.33 -12.37 -12.15
N TYR A 293 3.58 -12.76 -10.89
CA TYR A 293 2.83 -13.78 -10.18
C TYR A 293 1.33 -13.45 -10.11
N ALA A 294 0.98 -12.22 -9.73
CA ALA A 294 -0.42 -11.80 -9.61
C ALA A 294 -1.22 -12.03 -10.90
N HIS A 295 -0.62 -11.75 -12.06
CA HIS A 295 -1.22 -12.00 -13.36
C HIS A 295 -1.23 -13.49 -13.75
N LEU A 296 -0.16 -14.24 -13.44
CA LEU A 296 -0.06 -15.68 -13.70
C LEU A 296 -1.09 -16.48 -12.88
N ASP A 297 -1.20 -16.20 -11.58
CA ASP A 297 -2.20 -16.80 -10.69
C ASP A 297 -3.62 -16.52 -11.20
N HIS A 298 -3.89 -15.26 -11.60
CA HIS A 298 -5.17 -14.89 -12.17
C HIS A 298 -5.50 -15.71 -13.43
N LEU A 299 -4.59 -15.75 -14.42
CA LEU A 299 -4.79 -16.50 -15.65
C LEU A 299 -4.93 -18.02 -15.42
N ALA A 300 -4.22 -18.58 -14.44
CA ALA A 300 -4.33 -19.99 -14.10
C ALA A 300 -5.69 -20.32 -13.47
N ARG A 301 -6.18 -19.46 -12.57
CA ARG A 301 -7.50 -19.64 -11.93
C ARG A 301 -8.66 -19.47 -12.90
N GLU A 302 -8.51 -18.60 -13.90
CA GLU A 302 -9.49 -18.44 -14.99
C GLU A 302 -9.34 -19.52 -16.08
N GLY A 303 -8.41 -20.46 -15.92
CA GLY A 303 -8.24 -21.61 -16.82
C GLY A 303 -7.58 -21.30 -18.16
N VAL A 304 -6.95 -20.13 -18.30
CA VAL A 304 -6.18 -19.73 -19.49
C VAL A 304 -4.78 -20.35 -19.46
N LEU A 305 -4.19 -20.46 -18.27
CA LEU A 305 -2.92 -21.13 -18.03
C LEU A 305 -3.12 -22.34 -17.10
N ARG A 306 -2.11 -23.19 -17.02
CA ARG A 306 -2.01 -24.28 -16.04
C ARG A 306 -0.72 -24.14 -15.26
N GLU A 307 -0.83 -24.22 -13.95
CA GLU A 307 0.32 -24.28 -13.05
C GLU A 307 0.92 -25.69 -13.04
N THR A 308 2.25 -25.77 -13.01
CA THR A 308 3.04 -27.01 -12.94
C THR A 308 4.17 -26.85 -11.93
N PRO A 309 4.82 -27.95 -11.48
CA PRO A 309 5.98 -27.86 -10.60
C PRO A 309 7.16 -27.02 -11.15
N ASP A 310 7.27 -26.89 -12.48
CA ASP A 310 8.34 -26.16 -13.16
C ASP A 310 7.93 -24.72 -13.56
N GLY A 311 6.69 -24.31 -13.27
CA GLY A 311 6.12 -23.00 -13.63
C GLY A 311 4.81 -23.11 -14.43
N TYR A 312 4.43 -22.01 -15.08
CA TYR A 312 3.16 -21.87 -15.80
C TYR A 312 3.30 -22.26 -17.28
N VAL A 313 2.29 -22.93 -17.81
CA VAL A 313 2.18 -23.31 -19.23
C VAL A 313 0.81 -22.92 -19.79
N PRO A 314 0.65 -22.77 -21.11
CA PRO A 314 -0.68 -22.66 -21.72
C PRO A 314 -1.57 -23.85 -21.36
N ALA A 315 -2.87 -23.60 -21.13
CA ALA A 315 -3.85 -24.63 -20.79
C ALA A 315 -4.10 -25.66 -21.92
#